data_AF-A0A5P8JW76-F1
#
_entry.id   AF-A0A5P8JW76-F1
#
_cell.length_a   1.000
_cell.length_b   1.000
_cell.length_c   1.000
_cell.angle_alpha   90.00
_cell.angle_beta   90.00
_cell.angle_gamma   90.00
#
_symmetry.space_group_name_H-M   'P 1'
#
loop_
_entity.id
_entity.type
_entity.pdbx_description
1 polymer ?
#
loop_
_entity_poly.entity_id
_entity_poly.type
_entity_poly.pdbx_seq_one_letter_code
_entity_poly.pdbx_strand_id
1 'polypeptide(L)'
;MFYSVSRQPINGVLPFLVVIIVAWIGLYLIKDLAVKRQFTWQFTSFLLIAFVMLMPWGTVITNIRYITGVAIFMLAAYSDLYRGEKGLKVWLLYLLACTMHLTVVALLAARFLLVLLKRVDTAQEKRYRNIAILVIIIVLAIFSQTSSFMALVHKGIFYLQGGADGSDVQKWFAQADASTGRKLGKLIERVFILSQCLFMAPAIKATYTREKQHENQMLMFSGLMLLATLFLTFTPGTTWVRFALVADFCMVFVIIGEEDYLDNRLLVMVNQTAWMGMLLWSVVWQVYQYVGSEVMTRSDYFNIFYPIRWFLQ
;
A
#
# COMPACT_ATOMS: atom_id res chain seq x y z
N MET A 1 -3.61 25.38 0.92
CA MET A 1 -4.75 25.10 1.82
C MET A 1 -4.58 23.79 2.61
N PHE A 2 -4.45 22.62 1.99
CA PHE A 2 -4.23 21.35 2.74
C PHE A 2 -2.94 21.30 3.59
N TYR A 3 -1.92 22.12 3.28
CA TYR A 3 -0.66 22.19 4.06
C TYR A 3 -0.85 22.90 5.40
N SER A 4 -1.65 23.96 5.39
CA SER A 4 -1.84 24.87 6.52
C SER A 4 -2.84 24.31 7.54
N VAL A 5 -3.82 23.51 7.08
CA VAL A 5 -4.84 22.91 7.95
C VAL A 5 -4.29 21.74 8.77
N SER A 6 -3.32 20.97 8.25
CA SER A 6 -2.79 19.76 8.93
C SER A 6 -1.80 20.04 10.07
N ARG A 7 -1.47 21.31 10.36
CA ARG A 7 -0.53 21.71 11.42
C ARG A 7 -1.18 22.44 12.59
N GLN A 8 -2.48 22.67 12.56
CA GLN A 8 -3.18 23.32 13.67
C GLN A 8 -3.72 22.27 14.65
N PRO A 9 -3.39 22.35 15.95
CA PRO A 9 -3.86 21.42 16.98
C PRO A 9 -5.39 21.46 17.22
N ILE A 10 -6.09 22.41 16.60
CA ILE A 10 -7.56 22.60 16.66
C ILE A 10 -8.30 21.80 15.55
N ASN A 11 -7.60 21.25 14.55
CA ASN A 11 -8.21 20.67 13.35
C ASN A 11 -8.27 19.13 13.36
N GLY A 12 -8.94 18.52 14.34
CA GLY A 12 -9.21 17.07 14.38
C GLY A 12 -10.11 16.56 13.24
N VAL A 13 -10.83 17.46 12.54
CA VAL A 13 -11.75 17.12 11.45
C VAL A 13 -11.03 16.56 10.22
N LEU A 14 -9.87 17.12 9.86
CA LEU A 14 -9.16 16.69 8.66
C LEU A 14 -8.60 15.26 8.77
N PRO A 15 -7.91 14.86 9.86
CA PRO A 15 -7.54 13.47 10.06
C PRO A 15 -8.74 12.52 10.10
N PHE A 16 -9.87 12.93 10.68
CA PHE A 16 -11.10 12.15 10.71
C PHE A 16 -11.68 11.89 9.31
N LEU A 17 -11.76 12.93 8.47
CA LEU A 17 -12.19 12.80 7.08
C LEU A 17 -11.28 11.85 6.29
N VAL A 18 -9.98 11.87 6.55
CA VAL A 18 -9.02 10.98 5.89
C VAL A 18 -9.26 9.53 6.28
N VAL A 19 -9.46 9.25 7.56
CA VAL A 19 -9.81 7.91 8.04
C VAL A 19 -11.10 7.43 7.38
N ILE A 20 -12.12 8.29 7.28
CA ILE A 20 -13.37 7.96 6.57
C ILE A 20 -13.11 7.62 5.10
N ILE A 21 -12.34 8.44 4.38
CA ILE A 21 -12.04 8.21 2.96
C ILE A 21 -11.31 6.88 2.78
N VAL A 22 -10.28 6.63 3.58
CA VAL A 22 -9.46 5.40 3.54
C VAL A 22 -10.32 4.18 3.83
N ALA A 23 -11.12 4.23 4.90
CA ALA A 23 -12.05 3.17 5.25
C ALA A 23 -13.09 2.95 4.15
N TRP A 24 -13.73 4.01 3.66
CA TRP A 24 -14.75 3.91 2.61
C TRP A 24 -14.19 3.27 1.33
N ILE A 25 -12.99 3.65 0.90
CA ILE A 25 -12.35 3.04 -0.28
C ILE A 25 -12.06 1.55 -0.01
N GLY A 26 -11.47 1.20 1.14
CA GLY A 26 -11.20 -0.20 1.48
C GLY A 26 -12.46 -1.06 1.52
N LEU A 27 -13.50 -0.57 2.21
CA LEU A 27 -14.81 -1.21 2.29
C LEU A 27 -15.48 -1.36 0.92
N TYR A 28 -15.38 -0.33 0.07
CA TYR A 28 -15.90 -0.36 -1.28
C TYR A 28 -15.25 -1.47 -2.11
N LEU A 29 -13.91 -1.57 -2.07
CA LEU A 29 -13.14 -2.59 -2.78
C LEU A 29 -13.56 -4.00 -2.33
N ILE A 30 -13.58 -4.24 -1.02
CA ILE A 30 -13.95 -5.55 -0.44
C ILE A 30 -15.39 -5.91 -0.83
N LYS A 31 -16.33 -4.97 -0.73
CA LYS A 31 -17.74 -5.21 -1.09
C LYS A 31 -17.90 -5.53 -2.59
N ASP A 32 -17.26 -4.77 -3.47
CA ASP A 32 -17.35 -5.00 -4.92
C ASP A 32 -16.75 -6.38 -5.29
N LEU A 33 -15.63 -6.74 -4.65
CA LEU A 33 -15.02 -8.08 -4.78
C LEU A 33 -15.95 -9.19 -4.28
N ALA A 34 -16.53 -9.03 -3.09
CA ALA A 34 -17.44 -10.02 -2.50
C ALA A 34 -18.66 -10.29 -3.38
N VAL A 35 -19.25 -9.25 -3.96
CA VAL A 35 -20.38 -9.40 -4.88
C VAL A 35 -19.95 -10.11 -6.17
N LYS A 36 -18.84 -9.69 -6.79
CA LYS A 36 -18.37 -10.25 -8.07
C LYS A 36 -17.92 -11.70 -7.96
N ARG A 37 -17.31 -12.07 -6.84
CA ARG A 37 -16.79 -13.42 -6.58
C ARG A 37 -17.77 -14.31 -5.81
N GLN A 38 -18.93 -13.78 -5.41
CA GLN A 38 -19.93 -14.48 -4.61
C GLN A 38 -19.34 -15.05 -3.31
N PHE A 39 -18.54 -14.23 -2.61
CA PHE A 39 -17.95 -14.64 -1.34
C PHE A 39 -19.02 -14.91 -0.29
N THR A 40 -18.71 -15.87 0.59
CA THR A 40 -19.53 -16.10 1.77
C THR A 40 -19.48 -14.90 2.70
N TRP A 41 -20.52 -14.75 3.54
CA TRP A 41 -20.54 -13.71 4.57
C TRP A 41 -19.34 -13.84 5.53
N GLN A 42 -18.95 -15.07 5.87
CA GLN A 42 -17.82 -15.37 6.74
C GLN A 42 -16.52 -14.85 6.14
N PHE A 43 -16.25 -15.15 4.86
CA PHE A 43 -15.02 -14.70 4.20
C PHE A 43 -15.01 -13.20 3.97
N THR A 44 -16.15 -12.61 3.60
CA THR A 44 -16.29 -11.15 3.49
C THR A 44 -16.01 -10.46 4.83
N SER A 45 -16.56 -11.00 5.92
CA SER A 45 -16.30 -10.48 7.28
C SER A 45 -14.84 -10.61 7.67
N PHE A 46 -14.18 -11.72 7.31
CA PHE A 46 -12.75 -11.91 7.54
C PHE A 46 -11.93 -10.84 6.80
N LEU A 47 -12.19 -10.59 5.52
CA LEU A 47 -11.48 -9.54 4.75
C LEU A 47 -11.68 -8.14 5.34
N LEU A 48 -12.88 -7.83 5.83
CA LEU A 48 -13.18 -6.58 6.51
C LEU A 48 -12.37 -6.42 7.81
N ILE A 49 -12.37 -7.47 8.65
CA ILE A 49 -11.60 -7.49 9.90
C ILE A 49 -10.11 -7.38 9.59
N ALA A 50 -9.62 -8.12 8.60
CA ALA A 50 -8.21 -8.09 8.21
C ALA A 50 -7.79 -6.70 7.76
N PHE A 51 -8.58 -6.03 6.90
CA PHE A 51 -8.29 -4.67 6.47
C PHE A 51 -8.24 -3.68 7.65
N VAL A 52 -9.21 -3.75 8.56
CA VAL A 52 -9.26 -2.86 9.74
C VAL A 52 -8.10 -3.12 10.69
N MET A 53 -7.74 -4.37 10.93
CA MET A 53 -6.69 -4.76 11.88
C MET A 53 -5.29 -4.51 11.36
N LEU A 54 -5.04 -4.73 10.06
CA LEU A 54 -3.72 -4.57 9.46
C LEU A 54 -3.38 -3.09 9.23
N MET A 55 -4.38 -2.26 8.91
CA MET A 55 -4.16 -0.84 8.65
C MET A 55 -3.61 -0.13 9.89
N PRO A 56 -2.41 0.50 9.84
CA PRO A 56 -1.84 1.22 10.96
C PRO A 56 -2.45 2.63 11.06
N TRP A 57 -3.64 2.72 11.65
CA TRP A 57 -4.47 3.94 11.69
C TRP A 57 -3.76 5.17 12.29
N GLY A 58 -2.87 5.00 13.27
CA GLY A 58 -2.04 6.11 13.78
C GLY A 58 -1.17 6.75 12.68
N THR A 59 -0.66 5.95 11.74
CA THR A 59 0.09 6.44 10.57
C THR A 59 -0.83 7.11 9.55
N VAL A 60 -2.05 6.60 9.37
CA VAL A 60 -3.08 7.17 8.49
C VAL A 60 -3.40 8.62 8.89
N ILE A 61 -3.61 8.85 10.18
CA ILE A 61 -3.97 10.16 10.75
C ILE A 61 -2.82 11.16 10.63
N THR A 62 -1.57 10.69 10.76
CA THR A 62 -0.38 11.55 10.75
C THR A 62 0.18 11.81 9.35
N ASN A 63 -0.19 11.01 8.34
CA ASN A 63 0.32 11.11 6.96
C ASN A 63 -0.79 11.37 5.94
N ILE A 64 -1.69 12.30 6.26
CA ILE A 64 -2.92 12.64 5.52
C ILE A 64 -2.74 12.70 3.99
N ARG A 65 -1.77 13.49 3.51
CA ARG A 65 -1.54 13.67 2.07
C ARG A 65 -1.14 12.38 1.38
N TYR A 66 -0.24 11.65 2.02
CA TYR A 66 0.27 10.41 1.47
C TYR A 66 -0.82 9.35 1.42
N ILE A 67 -1.52 9.11 2.53
CA ILE A 67 -2.51 8.04 2.60
C ILE A 67 -3.75 8.34 1.75
N THR A 68 -4.18 9.61 1.67
CA THR A 68 -5.28 9.99 0.79
C THR A 68 -4.90 9.78 -0.68
N GLY A 69 -3.67 10.17 -1.05
CA GLY A 69 -3.13 9.90 -2.38
C GLY A 69 -3.07 8.40 -2.70
N VAL A 70 -2.58 7.58 -1.78
CA VAL A 70 -2.53 6.11 -1.93
C VAL A 70 -3.94 5.52 -2.06
N ALA A 71 -4.89 5.91 -1.21
CA ALA A 71 -6.24 5.36 -1.27
C ALA A 71 -6.93 5.69 -2.61
N ILE A 72 -6.84 6.95 -3.09
CA ILE A 72 -7.36 7.35 -4.40
C ILE A 72 -6.65 6.58 -5.52
N PHE A 73 -5.33 6.41 -5.42
CA PHE A 73 -4.56 5.61 -6.37
C PHE A 73 -5.04 4.16 -6.40
N MET A 74 -5.26 3.54 -5.25
CA MET A 74 -5.73 2.15 -5.16
C MET A 74 -7.13 1.98 -5.75
N LEU A 75 -8.02 2.96 -5.58
CA LEU A 75 -9.31 2.97 -6.26
C LEU A 75 -9.17 3.05 -7.79
N ALA A 76 -8.26 3.89 -8.27
CA ALA A 76 -7.95 4.01 -9.71
C ALA A 76 -7.34 2.70 -10.26
N ALA A 77 -6.35 2.14 -9.56
CA ALA A 77 -5.70 0.88 -9.91
C ALA A 77 -6.67 -0.30 -9.89
N TYR A 78 -7.59 -0.35 -8.94
CA TYR A 78 -8.64 -1.36 -8.94
C TYR A 78 -9.56 -1.24 -10.16
N SER A 79 -10.02 -0.03 -10.46
CA SER A 79 -10.90 0.21 -11.60
C SER A 79 -10.22 -0.14 -12.93
N ASP A 80 -8.95 0.23 -13.08
CA ASP A 80 -8.15 -0.03 -14.28
C ASP A 80 -7.71 -1.50 -14.41
N LEU A 81 -7.00 -2.03 -13.41
CA LEU A 81 -6.33 -3.33 -13.49
C LEU A 81 -7.32 -4.48 -13.29
N TYR A 82 -8.22 -4.36 -12.31
CA TYR A 82 -9.16 -5.43 -11.96
C TYR A 82 -10.49 -5.33 -12.71
N ARG A 83 -11.11 -4.13 -12.77
CA ARG A 83 -12.39 -3.95 -13.49
C ARG A 83 -12.22 -3.72 -14.99
N GLY A 84 -11.00 -3.46 -15.46
CA GLY A 84 -10.72 -3.20 -16.87
C GLY A 84 -11.22 -1.84 -17.39
N GLU A 85 -11.62 -0.93 -16.50
CA GLU A 85 -12.16 0.38 -16.85
C GLU A 85 -11.06 1.38 -17.22
N LYS A 86 -11.11 1.93 -18.43
CA LYS A 86 -10.07 2.84 -18.95
C LYS A 86 -10.57 4.25 -19.28
N GLY A 87 -11.75 4.61 -18.77
CA GLY A 87 -12.39 5.89 -19.05
C GLY A 87 -11.67 7.08 -18.44
N LEU A 88 -12.04 8.29 -18.88
CA LEU A 88 -11.50 9.57 -18.38
C LEU A 88 -11.51 9.68 -16.85
N LYS A 89 -12.55 9.16 -16.19
CA LYS A 89 -12.68 9.16 -14.73
C LYS A 89 -11.49 8.48 -14.04
N VAL A 90 -11.01 7.35 -14.55
CA VAL A 90 -9.89 6.60 -13.96
C VAL A 90 -8.59 7.38 -14.09
N TRP A 91 -8.37 8.02 -15.24
CA TRP A 91 -7.20 8.89 -15.44
C TRP A 91 -7.23 10.15 -14.57
N LEU A 92 -8.41 10.75 -14.38
CA LEU A 92 -8.57 11.87 -13.45
C LEU A 92 -8.27 11.45 -12.01
N LEU A 93 -8.64 10.24 -11.59
CA LEU A 93 -8.28 9.71 -10.27
C LEU A 93 -6.76 9.53 -10.12
N TYR A 94 -6.08 8.98 -11.12
CA TYR A 94 -4.61 8.87 -11.09
C TYR A 94 -3.93 10.24 -11.00
N LEU A 95 -4.37 11.21 -11.80
CA LEU A 95 -3.85 12.58 -11.77
C LEU A 95 -4.08 13.22 -10.40
N LEU A 96 -5.30 13.13 -9.86
CA LEU A 96 -5.64 13.64 -8.54
C LEU A 96 -4.73 13.02 -7.46
N ALA A 97 -4.54 11.70 -7.50
CA ALA A 97 -3.67 10.99 -6.57
C ALA A 97 -2.21 11.47 -6.66
N CYS A 98 -1.69 11.70 -7.87
CA CYS A 98 -0.34 12.24 -8.09
C CYS A 98 -0.17 13.67 -7.53
N THR A 99 -1.22 14.50 -7.53
CA THR A 99 -1.14 15.84 -6.93
C THR A 99 -1.02 15.82 -5.40
N MET A 100 -1.42 14.72 -4.75
CA MET A 100 -1.42 14.60 -3.30
C MET A 100 -0.05 14.29 -2.71
N HIS A 101 0.71 13.38 -3.33
CA HIS A 101 2.00 12.94 -2.80
C HIS A 101 2.92 12.36 -3.86
N LEU A 102 4.22 12.67 -3.73
CA LEU A 102 5.26 12.26 -4.69
C LEU A 102 5.39 10.73 -4.82
N THR A 103 5.24 10.00 -3.72
CA THR A 103 5.26 8.52 -3.74
C THR A 103 4.20 7.93 -4.67
N VAL A 104 3.07 8.60 -4.87
CA VAL A 104 2.02 8.13 -5.79
C VAL A 104 2.51 8.17 -7.24
N VAL A 105 3.41 9.09 -7.60
CA VAL A 105 4.06 9.10 -8.91
C VAL A 105 4.89 7.82 -9.10
N ALA A 106 5.59 7.36 -8.07
CA ALA A 106 6.32 6.10 -8.12
C ALA A 106 5.38 4.89 -8.24
N LEU A 107 4.22 4.91 -7.57
CA LEU A 107 3.19 3.88 -7.72
C LEU A 107 2.61 3.85 -9.15
N LEU A 108 2.37 5.02 -9.73
CA LEU A 108 1.90 5.15 -11.11
C LEU A 108 2.95 4.63 -12.10
N ALA A 109 4.23 4.95 -11.88
CA ALA A 109 5.32 4.39 -12.66
C ALA A 109 5.38 2.84 -12.55
N ALA A 110 5.24 2.29 -11.34
CA ALA A 110 5.16 0.85 -11.12
C ALA A 110 3.98 0.23 -11.88
N ARG A 111 2.79 0.86 -11.87
CA ARG A 111 1.64 0.44 -12.69
C ARG A 111 1.95 0.47 -14.18
N PHE A 112 2.65 1.49 -14.69
CA PHE A 112 3.04 1.54 -16.10
C PHE A 112 4.05 0.45 -16.47
N LEU A 113 4.97 0.09 -15.58
CA LEU A 113 5.89 -1.02 -15.81
C LEU A 113 5.15 -2.36 -15.95
N LEU A 114 4.01 -2.55 -15.28
CA LEU A 114 3.21 -3.78 -15.42
C LEU A 114 2.60 -3.95 -16.81
N VAL A 115 2.37 -2.86 -17.55
CA VAL A 115 1.94 -2.93 -18.96
C VAL A 115 2.98 -3.67 -19.80
N LEU A 116 4.26 -3.60 -19.42
CA LEU A 116 5.34 -4.31 -20.11
C LEU A 116 5.29 -5.83 -19.85
N LEU A 117 4.78 -6.21 -18.68
CA LEU A 117 4.61 -7.60 -18.25
C LEU A 117 3.26 -8.19 -18.68
N LYS A 118 2.40 -7.41 -19.33
CA LYS A 118 1.13 -7.88 -19.87
C LYS A 118 1.38 -8.98 -20.91
N ARG A 119 0.66 -10.09 -20.77
CA ARG A 119 0.59 -11.15 -21.80
C ARG A 119 0.11 -10.52 -23.11
N VAL A 120 0.82 -10.85 -24.19
CA VAL A 120 0.58 -10.34 -25.53
C VAL A 120 0.30 -11.55 -26.41
N ASP A 121 -0.94 -11.65 -26.89
CA ASP A 121 -1.40 -12.82 -27.64
C ASP A 121 -1.45 -12.52 -29.16
N THR A 122 -1.49 -11.24 -29.55
CA THR A 122 -1.51 -10.83 -30.96
C THR A 122 -0.25 -10.07 -31.41
N ALA A 123 0.09 -10.19 -32.70
CA ALA A 123 1.20 -9.43 -33.29
C ALA A 123 0.98 -7.91 -33.20
N GLN A 124 -0.27 -7.46 -33.28
CA GLN A 124 -0.64 -6.06 -33.15
C GLN A 124 -0.42 -5.53 -31.73
N GLU A 125 -0.82 -6.27 -30.70
CA GLU A 125 -0.52 -5.93 -29.30
C GLU A 125 0.99 -5.92 -29.02
N LYS A 126 1.76 -6.82 -29.64
CA LYS A 126 3.23 -6.83 -29.53
C LYS A 126 3.82 -5.54 -30.08
N ARG A 127 3.32 -5.08 -31.23
CA ARG A 127 3.72 -3.81 -31.83
C ARG A 127 3.39 -2.63 -30.92
N TYR A 128 2.17 -2.56 -30.37
CA TYR A 128 1.80 -1.49 -29.44
C TYR A 128 2.62 -1.50 -28.15
N ARG A 129 2.89 -2.68 -27.57
CA ARG A 129 3.75 -2.83 -26.40
C ARG A 129 5.17 -2.33 -26.68
N ASN A 130 5.74 -2.71 -27.82
CA ASN A 130 7.09 -2.26 -28.21
C ASN A 130 7.15 -0.74 -28.45
N ILE A 131 6.13 -0.16 -29.08
CA ILE A 131 6.02 1.30 -29.24
C ILE A 131 5.91 1.97 -27.88
N ALA A 132 5.08 1.45 -26.97
CA ALA A 132 4.96 1.98 -25.61
C ALA A 132 6.30 1.92 -24.84
N ILE A 133 7.06 0.81 -24.96
CA ILE A 133 8.41 0.69 -24.38
C ILE A 133 9.33 1.77 -24.95
N LEU A 134 9.37 1.90 -26.28
CA LEU A 134 10.21 2.90 -26.94
C LEU A 134 9.87 4.32 -26.49
N VAL A 135 8.58 4.66 -26.41
CA VAL A 135 8.11 5.96 -25.91
C VAL A 135 8.53 6.16 -24.46
N ILE A 136 8.37 5.16 -23.58
CA ILE A 136 8.80 5.23 -22.18
C ILE A 136 10.32 5.48 -22.09
N ILE A 137 11.13 4.77 -22.87
CA ILE A 137 12.58 4.94 -22.90
C ILE A 137 12.96 6.36 -23.35
N ILE A 138 12.36 6.85 -24.43
CA ILE A 138 12.62 8.21 -24.95
C ILE A 138 12.21 9.26 -23.91
N VAL A 139 11.03 9.12 -23.31
CA VAL A 139 10.55 10.05 -22.27
C VAL A 139 11.47 10.02 -21.06
N LEU A 140 11.90 8.85 -20.58
CA LEU A 140 12.84 8.74 -19.47
C LEU A 140 14.21 9.34 -19.81
N ALA A 141 14.70 9.15 -21.04
CA ALA A 141 15.98 9.70 -21.49
C ALA A 141 15.94 11.24 -21.60
N ILE A 142 14.82 11.81 -22.02
CA ILE A 142 14.63 13.28 -22.04
C ILE A 142 14.46 13.79 -20.60
N PHE A 143 13.62 13.13 -19.82
CA PHE A 143 13.31 13.56 -18.46
C PHE A 143 14.53 13.47 -17.55
N SER A 144 15.43 12.50 -17.76
CA SER A 144 16.67 12.38 -16.98
C SER A 144 17.63 13.55 -17.13
N GLN A 145 17.51 14.33 -18.21
CA GLN A 145 18.29 15.55 -18.42
C GLN A 145 17.71 16.76 -17.64
N THR A 146 16.55 16.62 -17.01
CA THR A 146 15.90 17.73 -16.31
C THR A 146 16.36 17.82 -14.85
N SER A 147 16.47 19.04 -14.33
CA SER A 147 16.75 19.31 -12.91
C SER A 147 15.68 18.70 -11.98
N SER A 148 14.43 18.64 -12.46
CA SER A 148 13.30 18.03 -11.74
C SER A 148 13.49 16.53 -11.52
N PHE A 149 14.03 15.80 -12.50
CA PHE A 149 14.33 14.37 -12.34
C PHE A 149 15.47 14.14 -11.35
N MET A 150 16.54 14.93 -11.44
CA MET A 150 17.65 14.83 -10.49
C MET A 150 17.18 15.15 -9.05
N ALA A 151 16.31 16.16 -8.88
CA ALA A 151 15.69 16.45 -7.60
C ALA A 151 14.80 15.30 -7.09
N LEU A 152 14.05 14.62 -7.97
CA LEU A 152 13.25 13.44 -7.64
C LEU A 152 14.13 12.29 -7.15
N VAL A 153 15.18 11.95 -7.90
CA VAL A 153 16.13 10.87 -7.59
C VAL A 153 16.84 11.15 -6.27
N HIS A 154 17.34 12.37 -6.09
CA HIS A 154 18.00 12.80 -4.87
C HIS A 154 17.07 12.69 -3.66
N LYS A 155 15.81 13.12 -3.79
CA LYS A 155 14.79 12.95 -2.77
C LYS A 155 14.47 11.48 -2.47
N GLY A 156 14.44 10.63 -3.49
CA GLY A 156 14.31 9.17 -3.32
C GLY A 156 15.47 8.59 -2.50
N ILE A 157 16.71 8.92 -2.87
CA ILE A 157 17.92 8.47 -2.17
C ILE A 157 17.92 8.94 -0.71
N PHE A 158 17.55 10.19 -0.45
CA PHE A 158 17.42 10.71 0.92
C PHE A 158 16.45 9.89 1.78
N TYR A 159 15.33 9.44 1.22
CA TYR A 159 14.40 8.58 1.96
C TYR A 159 14.92 7.15 2.17
N LEU A 160 15.77 6.64 1.26
CA LEU A 160 16.41 5.34 1.40
C LEU A 160 17.55 5.36 2.44
N GLN A 161 18.21 6.51 2.63
CA GLN A 161 19.33 6.67 3.55
C GLN A 161 18.92 7.06 4.97
N GLY A 162 17.61 7.21 5.24
CA GLY A 162 17.15 7.64 6.57
C GLY A 162 17.32 9.13 6.81
N GLY A 163 17.01 9.96 5.80
CA GLY A 163 17.06 11.43 5.90
C GLY A 163 18.39 12.02 5.44
N ALA A 164 18.43 13.34 5.33
CA ALA A 164 19.67 14.07 5.05
C ALA A 164 20.51 14.20 6.33
N ASP A 165 21.84 14.18 6.19
CA ASP A 165 22.76 14.32 7.32
C ASP A 165 22.49 15.61 8.11
N GLY A 166 22.37 15.48 9.43
CA GLY A 166 22.09 16.58 10.36
C GLY A 166 20.62 17.01 10.43
N SER A 167 19.71 16.43 9.63
CA SER A 167 18.29 16.79 9.63
C SER A 167 17.54 16.23 10.85
N ASP A 168 16.46 16.90 11.27
CA ASP A 168 15.57 16.40 12.31
C ASP A 168 14.94 15.05 11.96
N VAL A 169 14.76 14.79 10.66
CA VAL A 169 14.28 13.52 10.12
C VAL A 169 15.28 12.40 10.40
N GLN A 170 16.59 12.65 10.22
CA GLN A 170 17.63 11.67 10.54
C GLN A 170 17.71 11.39 12.04
N LYS A 171 17.62 12.42 12.89
CA LYS A 171 17.59 12.26 14.36
C LYS A 171 16.40 11.41 14.81
N TRP A 172 15.22 11.68 14.24
CA TRP A 172 14.03 10.90 14.52
C TRP A 172 14.16 9.45 14.03
N PHE A 173 14.69 9.22 12.83
CA PHE A 173 14.96 7.87 12.33
C PHE A 173 15.96 7.12 13.21
N ALA A 174 17.02 7.77 13.69
CA ALA A 174 17.99 7.17 14.60
C ALA A 174 17.33 6.78 15.94
N GLN A 175 16.43 7.61 16.48
CA GLN A 175 15.65 7.28 17.68
C GLN A 175 14.69 6.10 17.45
N ALA A 176 13.98 6.10 16.32
CA ALA A 176 13.08 5.01 15.96
C ALA A 176 13.84 3.70 15.77
N ASP A 177 14.99 3.73 15.10
CA ASP A 177 15.86 2.58 14.89
C ASP A 177 16.54 2.11 16.18
N ALA A 178 16.71 2.97 17.19
CA ALA A 178 17.24 2.57 18.50
C ALA A 178 16.22 1.79 19.35
N SER A 179 14.91 1.99 19.13
CA SER A 179 13.84 1.36 19.91
C SER A 179 13.75 -0.16 19.66
N THR A 180 13.84 -0.95 20.73
CA THR A 180 13.72 -2.42 20.68
C THR A 180 12.38 -2.87 20.07
N GLY A 181 11.28 -2.18 20.41
CA GLY A 181 9.96 -2.50 19.85
C GLY A 181 9.89 -2.27 18.34
N ARG A 182 10.46 -1.17 17.85
CA ARG A 182 10.53 -0.87 16.40
C ARG A 182 11.42 -1.86 15.65
N LYS A 183 12.56 -2.27 16.22
CA LYS A 183 13.41 -3.33 15.65
C LYS A 183 12.66 -4.66 15.54
N LEU A 184 11.96 -5.06 16.61
CA LEU A 184 11.18 -6.30 16.63
C LEU A 184 10.03 -6.25 15.62
N GLY A 185 9.27 -5.15 15.57
CA GLY A 185 8.19 -4.98 14.59
C GLY A 185 8.68 -5.04 13.15
N LYS A 186 9.80 -4.36 12.85
CA LYS A 186 10.44 -4.40 11.52
C LYS A 186 10.89 -5.82 11.14
N LEU A 187 11.36 -6.63 12.10
CA LEU A 187 11.72 -8.03 11.87
C LEU A 187 10.49 -8.91 11.60
N ILE A 188 9.43 -8.77 12.40
CA ILE A 188 8.18 -9.54 12.23
C ILE A 188 7.53 -9.22 10.89
N GLU A 189 7.44 -7.94 10.54
CA GLU A 189 6.92 -7.53 9.23
C GLU A 189 7.77 -8.06 8.08
N ARG A 190 9.10 -8.04 8.21
CA ARG A 190 9.98 -8.62 7.19
C ARG A 190 9.70 -10.12 6.98
N VAL A 191 9.60 -10.88 8.06
CA VAL A 191 9.31 -12.33 8.00
C VAL A 191 7.94 -12.57 7.37
N PHE A 192 6.94 -11.78 7.77
CA PHE A 192 5.59 -11.90 7.25
C PHE A 192 5.53 -11.53 5.75
N ILE A 193 6.03 -10.37 5.35
CA ILE A 193 6.06 -9.96 3.93
C ILE A 193 6.83 -10.96 3.08
N LEU A 194 7.95 -11.50 3.58
CA LEU A 194 8.70 -12.55 2.89
C LEU A 194 7.82 -13.80 2.67
N SER A 195 7.04 -14.22 3.67
CA SER A 195 6.12 -15.34 3.52
C SER A 195 5.07 -15.08 2.43
N GLN A 196 4.50 -13.87 2.38
CA GLN A 196 3.49 -13.48 1.39
C GLN A 196 4.08 -13.40 -0.01
N CYS A 197 5.31 -12.90 -0.16
CA CYS A 197 6.03 -12.95 -1.44
C CYS A 197 6.18 -14.39 -1.97
N LEU A 198 6.41 -15.37 -1.09
CA LEU A 198 6.52 -16.77 -1.47
C LEU A 198 5.16 -17.37 -1.89
N PHE A 199 4.07 -17.03 -1.20
CA PHE A 199 2.72 -17.52 -1.52
C PHE A 199 2.12 -16.85 -2.77
N MET A 200 2.46 -15.61 -3.07
CA MET A 200 1.99 -14.94 -4.29
C MET A 200 2.60 -15.51 -5.57
N ALA A 201 3.85 -15.97 -5.54
CA ALA A 201 4.53 -16.48 -6.74
C ALA A 201 3.73 -17.62 -7.46
N PRO A 202 3.27 -18.67 -6.76
CA PRO A 202 2.41 -19.68 -7.38
C PRO A 202 1.03 -19.14 -7.79
N ALA A 203 0.43 -18.19 -7.04
CA ALA A 203 -0.84 -17.57 -7.43
C ALA A 203 -0.72 -16.74 -8.72
N ILE A 204 0.38 -16.00 -8.89
CA ILE A 204 0.71 -15.26 -10.13
C ILE A 204 0.91 -16.26 -11.28
N LYS A 205 1.64 -17.36 -11.05
CA LYS A 205 1.83 -18.39 -12.07
C LYS A 205 0.49 -19.01 -12.50
N ALA A 206 -0.36 -19.37 -11.54
CA ALA A 206 -1.67 -19.98 -11.80
C ALA A 206 -2.63 -19.03 -12.52
N THR A 207 -2.67 -17.74 -12.15
CA THR A 207 -3.48 -16.76 -12.88
C THR A 207 -2.99 -16.55 -14.31
N TYR A 208 -1.67 -16.57 -14.53
CA TYR A 208 -1.10 -16.49 -15.88
C TYR A 208 -1.46 -17.69 -16.76
N THR A 209 -1.34 -18.92 -16.22
CA THR A 209 -1.66 -20.16 -16.95
C THR A 209 -3.16 -20.31 -17.22
N ARG A 210 -4.01 -19.83 -16.32
CA ARG A 210 -5.48 -19.82 -16.47
C ARG A 210 -6.00 -18.63 -17.29
N GLU A 211 -5.12 -17.83 -17.89
CA GLU A 211 -5.45 -16.68 -18.75
C GLU A 211 -6.30 -15.60 -18.04
N LYS A 212 -6.17 -15.50 -16.70
CA LYS A 212 -6.84 -14.50 -15.86
C LYS A 212 -6.03 -13.22 -15.79
N GLN A 213 -6.01 -12.49 -16.92
CA GLN A 213 -5.10 -11.36 -17.13
C GLN A 213 -5.29 -10.20 -16.13
N HIS A 214 -6.53 -9.86 -15.79
CA HIS A 214 -6.83 -8.75 -14.88
C HIS A 214 -6.38 -9.06 -13.44
N GLU A 215 -6.67 -10.27 -12.98
CA GLU A 215 -6.24 -10.79 -11.69
C GLU A 215 -4.72 -10.90 -11.62
N ASN A 216 -4.10 -11.42 -12.68
CA ASN A 216 -2.65 -11.53 -12.77
C ASN A 216 -1.96 -10.16 -12.66
N GLN A 217 -2.48 -9.13 -13.35
CA GLN A 217 -1.95 -7.77 -13.26
C GLN A 217 -2.08 -7.19 -11.85
N MET A 218 -3.22 -7.42 -11.18
CA MET A 218 -3.42 -6.94 -9.81
C MET A 218 -2.52 -7.67 -8.81
N LEU A 219 -2.30 -8.98 -8.98
CA LEU A 219 -1.39 -9.76 -8.15
C LEU A 219 0.07 -9.39 -8.40
N MET A 220 0.47 -9.14 -9.65
CA MET A 220 1.82 -8.63 -9.94
C MET A 220 2.05 -7.24 -9.34
N PHE A 221 1.05 -6.36 -9.39
CA PHE A 221 1.13 -5.06 -8.71
C PHE A 221 1.30 -5.23 -7.20
N SER A 222 0.45 -6.05 -6.59
CA SER A 222 0.49 -6.34 -5.14
C SER A 222 1.83 -6.95 -4.74
N GLY A 223 2.34 -7.89 -5.53
CA GLY A 223 3.63 -8.52 -5.32
C GLY A 223 4.81 -7.57 -5.45
N LEU A 224 4.77 -6.65 -6.41
CA LEU A 224 5.78 -5.60 -6.54
C LEU A 224 5.77 -4.66 -5.32
N MET A 225 4.60 -4.32 -4.79
CA MET A 225 4.48 -3.47 -3.59
C MET A 225 5.00 -4.17 -2.33
N LEU A 226 4.71 -5.47 -2.18
CA LEU A 226 5.24 -6.28 -1.08
C LEU A 226 6.76 -6.43 -1.18
N LEU A 227 7.31 -6.71 -2.37
CA LEU A 227 8.75 -6.78 -2.59
C LEU A 227 9.45 -5.43 -2.33
N ALA A 228 8.86 -4.32 -2.78
CA ALA A 228 9.38 -2.99 -2.50
C ALA A 228 9.40 -2.70 -1.00
N THR A 229 8.30 -3.03 -0.31
CA THR A 229 8.21 -2.87 1.16
C THR A 229 9.25 -3.74 1.85
N LEU A 230 9.42 -5.00 1.44
CA LEU A 230 10.42 -5.93 1.96
C LEU A 230 11.83 -5.35 1.86
N PHE A 231 12.21 -4.84 0.68
CA PHE A 231 13.52 -4.23 0.46
C PHE A 231 13.75 -3.04 1.41
N LEU A 232 12.74 -2.19 1.58
CA LEU A 232 12.80 -1.04 2.49
C LEU A 232 12.90 -1.46 3.97
N THR A 233 12.48 -2.67 4.34
CA THR A 233 12.74 -3.16 5.71
C THR A 233 14.22 -3.40 5.98
N PHE A 234 15.09 -3.45 4.98
CA PHE A 234 16.54 -3.57 5.16
C PHE A 234 17.24 -2.21 5.21
N THR A 235 16.58 -1.13 4.81
CA THR A 235 17.14 0.21 4.85
C THR A 235 16.96 0.85 6.23
N PRO A 236 17.84 1.75 6.68
CA PRO A 236 17.65 2.55 7.89
C PRO A 236 16.35 3.38 7.86
N GLY A 237 15.84 3.70 9.03
CA GLY A 237 14.64 4.51 9.22
C GLY A 237 13.33 3.76 9.03
N THR A 238 12.26 4.55 8.92
CA THR A 238 10.87 4.08 8.87
C THR A 238 10.19 4.34 7.51
N THR A 239 10.96 4.55 6.44
CA THR A 239 10.41 4.72 5.08
C THR A 239 9.57 3.50 4.66
N TRP A 240 9.95 2.31 5.11
CA TRP A 240 9.20 1.07 4.91
C TRP A 240 7.77 1.14 5.46
N VAL A 241 7.52 1.85 6.58
CA VAL A 241 6.17 1.99 7.18
C VAL A 241 5.22 2.67 6.19
N ARG A 242 5.74 3.59 5.36
CA ARG A 242 4.94 4.23 4.32
C ARG A 242 4.55 3.22 3.25
N PHE A 243 5.51 2.47 2.72
CA PHE A 243 5.22 1.46 1.69
C PHE A 243 4.39 0.28 2.23
N ALA A 244 4.51 -0.05 3.51
CA ALA A 244 3.65 -1.01 4.19
C ALA A 244 2.17 -0.63 4.09
N LEU A 245 1.83 0.67 4.18
CA LEU A 245 0.45 1.14 3.96
C LEU A 245 -0.09 0.81 2.55
N VAL A 246 0.77 0.87 1.53
CA VAL A 246 0.38 0.49 0.16
C VAL A 246 0.20 -1.02 0.10
N ALA A 247 1.10 -1.78 0.72
CA ALA A 247 0.99 -3.22 0.82
C ALA A 247 -0.30 -3.62 1.53
N ASP A 248 -0.69 -2.96 2.62
CA ASP A 248 -1.93 -3.21 3.38
C ASP A 248 -3.19 -3.04 2.52
N PHE A 249 -3.23 -2.03 1.64
CA PHE A 249 -4.31 -1.90 0.66
C PHE A 249 -4.29 -3.04 -0.38
N CYS A 250 -3.10 -3.48 -0.79
CA CYS A 250 -2.93 -4.60 -1.71
C CYS A 250 -3.28 -5.95 -1.06
N MET A 251 -3.23 -6.07 0.27
CA MET A 251 -3.41 -7.35 0.98
C MET A 251 -4.75 -8.01 0.69
N VAL A 252 -5.82 -7.26 0.48
CA VAL A 252 -7.13 -7.82 0.08
C VAL A 252 -6.99 -8.64 -1.21
N PHE A 253 -6.22 -8.15 -2.18
CA PHE A 253 -5.99 -8.85 -3.44
C PHE A 253 -5.04 -10.03 -3.28
N VAL A 254 -4.07 -9.92 -2.36
CA VAL A 254 -3.16 -11.01 -2.02
C VAL A 254 -3.93 -12.18 -1.41
N ILE A 255 -4.74 -11.93 -0.37
CA ILE A 255 -5.56 -12.96 0.29
C ILE A 255 -6.48 -13.66 -0.72
N ILE A 256 -7.21 -12.89 -1.54
CA ILE A 256 -8.12 -13.44 -2.55
C ILE A 256 -7.36 -14.23 -3.61
N GLY A 257 -6.24 -13.69 -4.11
CA GLY A 257 -5.45 -14.36 -5.13
C GLY A 257 -4.84 -15.66 -4.61
N GLU A 258 -4.41 -15.68 -3.36
CA GLU A 258 -3.85 -16.88 -2.74
C GLU A 258 -4.95 -17.92 -2.50
N GLU A 259 -6.14 -17.52 -2.03
CA GLU A 259 -7.25 -18.46 -1.83
C GLU A 259 -7.77 -19.06 -3.15
N ASP A 260 -7.96 -18.24 -4.18
CA ASP A 260 -8.52 -18.69 -5.47
C ASP A 260 -7.51 -19.51 -6.31
N TYR A 261 -6.20 -19.30 -6.11
CA TYR A 261 -5.17 -19.78 -7.04
C TYR A 261 -4.02 -20.58 -6.39
N LEU A 262 -3.99 -20.77 -5.08
CA LEU A 262 -3.15 -21.79 -4.45
C LEU A 262 -3.84 -23.15 -4.50
N ASP A 263 -3.44 -23.99 -5.46
CA ASP A 263 -4.01 -25.34 -5.61
C ASP A 263 -3.58 -26.31 -4.49
N ASN A 264 -2.55 -25.97 -3.71
CA ASN A 264 -2.03 -26.81 -2.64
C ASN A 264 -2.66 -26.45 -1.29
N ARG A 265 -3.53 -27.34 -0.78
CA ARG A 265 -4.21 -27.18 0.51
C ARG A 265 -3.27 -26.95 1.70
N LEU A 266 -2.09 -27.56 1.70
CA LEU A 266 -1.09 -27.33 2.74
C LEU A 266 -0.57 -25.89 2.69
N LEU A 267 -0.28 -25.37 1.48
CA LEU A 267 0.16 -23.97 1.32
C LEU A 267 -0.94 -22.99 1.76
N VAL A 268 -2.20 -23.28 1.42
CA VAL A 268 -3.35 -22.47 1.87
C VAL A 268 -3.44 -22.44 3.40
N MET A 269 -3.33 -23.59 4.07
CA MET A 269 -3.39 -23.66 5.53
C MET A 269 -2.21 -22.92 6.19
N VAL A 270 -0.99 -23.09 5.68
CA VAL A 270 0.19 -22.37 6.20
C VAL A 270 0.01 -20.86 6.01
N ASN A 271 -0.50 -20.44 4.85
CA ASN A 271 -0.74 -19.04 4.58
C ASN A 271 -1.81 -18.44 5.50
N GLN A 272 -2.96 -19.12 5.68
CA GLN A 272 -3.99 -18.71 6.64
C GLN A 272 -3.44 -18.57 8.07
N THR A 273 -2.55 -19.48 8.46
CA THR A 273 -1.87 -19.40 9.77
C THR A 273 -0.96 -18.18 9.85
N ALA A 274 -0.20 -17.86 8.79
CA ALA A 274 0.61 -16.65 8.72
C ALA A 274 -0.25 -15.38 8.83
N TRP A 275 -1.40 -15.34 8.15
CA TRP A 275 -2.37 -14.25 8.25
C TRP A 275 -2.92 -14.08 9.66
N MET A 276 -3.35 -15.16 10.31
CA MET A 276 -3.81 -15.11 11.70
C MET A 276 -2.72 -14.61 12.65
N GLY A 277 -1.48 -15.08 12.48
CA GLY A 277 -0.33 -14.61 13.26
C GLY A 277 -0.08 -13.11 13.09
N MET A 278 -0.19 -12.60 11.86
CA MET A 278 -0.05 -11.17 11.59
C MET A 278 -1.20 -10.36 12.17
N LEU A 279 -2.45 -10.84 12.11
CA LEU A 279 -3.58 -10.14 12.72
C LEU A 279 -3.41 -10.00 14.23
N LEU A 280 -2.98 -11.08 14.90
CA LEU A 280 -2.66 -11.05 16.33
C LEU A 280 -1.50 -10.09 16.63
N TRP A 281 -0.44 -10.12 15.82
CA TRP A 281 0.67 -9.19 15.93
C TRP A 281 0.23 -7.74 15.76
N SER A 282 -0.61 -7.43 14.76
CA SER A 282 -1.09 -6.08 14.53
C SER A 282 -1.90 -5.53 15.70
N VAL A 283 -2.66 -6.38 16.40
CA VAL A 283 -3.34 -5.99 17.65
C VAL A 283 -2.31 -5.68 18.74
N VAL A 284 -1.35 -6.58 18.97
CA VAL A 284 -0.29 -6.39 19.98
C VAL A 284 0.52 -5.14 19.68
N TRP A 285 0.85 -4.89 18.41
CA TRP A 285 1.59 -3.72 17.98
C TRP A 285 0.82 -2.42 18.19
N GLN A 286 -0.47 -2.39 17.87
CA GLN A 286 -1.33 -1.24 18.14
C GLN A 286 -1.44 -0.96 19.65
N VAL A 287 -1.57 -2.00 20.48
CA VAL A 287 -1.56 -1.86 21.95
C VAL A 287 -0.20 -1.38 22.46
N TYR A 288 0.89 -1.92 21.94
CA TYR A 288 2.25 -1.49 22.30
C TYR A 288 2.48 -0.01 21.97
N GLN A 289 2.09 0.43 20.77
CA GLN A 289 2.17 1.85 20.39
C GLN A 289 1.28 2.73 21.28
N TYR A 290 0.12 2.23 21.72
CA TYR A 290 -0.74 2.94 22.65
C TYR A 290 -0.07 3.14 24.03
N VAL A 291 0.42 2.06 24.64
CA VAL A 291 0.98 2.09 26.00
C VAL A 291 2.36 2.77 26.06
N GLY A 292 3.21 2.56 25.05
CA GLY A 292 4.57 3.10 24.97
C GLY A 292 4.69 4.55 24.50
N SER A 293 3.57 5.23 24.21
CA SER A 293 3.56 6.60 23.69
C SER A 293 3.70 7.65 24.81
N GLU A 294 4.88 7.74 25.40
CA GLU A 294 5.29 8.95 26.14
C GLU A 294 5.84 10.04 25.19
N VAL A 295 6.23 9.66 23.96
CA VAL A 295 6.90 10.55 22.98
C VAL A 295 5.96 10.97 21.83
N MET A 296 4.84 10.29 21.64
CA MET A 296 3.73 10.78 20.82
C MET A 296 2.56 10.98 21.76
N THR A 297 1.98 12.18 21.80
CA THR A 297 0.87 12.48 22.69
C THR A 297 -0.20 11.38 22.60
N ARG A 298 -0.60 10.85 23.77
CA ARG A 298 -1.68 9.85 23.97
C ARG A 298 -3.02 10.19 23.27
N SER A 299 -3.13 11.33 22.59
CA SER A 299 -4.25 11.80 21.78
C SER A 299 -4.37 11.18 20.39
N ASP A 300 -3.30 10.59 19.82
CA ASP A 300 -3.27 10.37 18.37
C ASP A 300 -3.64 8.94 17.92
N TYR A 301 -3.57 7.96 18.83
CA TYR A 301 -3.79 6.55 18.50
C TYR A 301 -5.23 6.05 18.68
N PHE A 302 -6.07 6.75 19.46
CA PHE A 302 -7.48 6.39 19.67
C PHE A 302 -8.46 7.11 18.73
N ASN A 303 -8.03 7.47 17.53
CA ASN A 303 -8.88 8.18 16.58
C ASN A 303 -9.87 7.27 15.81
N ILE A 304 -9.76 5.94 15.93
CA ILE A 304 -10.83 5.02 15.50
C ILE A 304 -12.03 5.08 16.48
N PHE A 305 -11.79 5.47 17.74
CA PHE A 305 -12.82 5.65 18.76
C PHE A 305 -13.09 7.13 19.09
N TYR A 306 -12.50 8.09 18.37
CA TYR A 306 -12.83 9.51 18.55
C TYR A 306 -14.35 9.79 18.46
N PRO A 307 -15.11 9.13 17.55
CA PRO A 307 -16.57 9.26 17.53
C PRO A 307 -17.24 8.72 18.79
N ILE A 308 -16.77 7.59 19.31
CA ILE A 308 -17.32 6.95 20.53
C ILE A 308 -17.02 7.80 21.77
N ARG A 309 -15.87 8.48 21.79
CA ARG A 309 -15.51 9.44 22.85
C ARG A 309 -16.45 10.66 22.90
N TRP A 310 -17.05 11.03 21.77
CA TRP A 310 -18.04 12.12 21.67
C TRP A 310 -19.45 11.69 22.10
N PHE A 311 -19.77 10.39 22.01
CA PHE A 311 -21.04 9.83 22.48
C PHE A 311 -21.05 9.45 23.97
N LEU A 312 -19.88 9.38 24.61
CA LEU A 312 -19.68 9.03 26.02
C LEU A 312 -19.34 10.24 26.91
N GLN A 313 -19.42 11.45 26.36
CA GLN A 313 -19.38 12.74 27.08
C GLN A 313 -20.78 13.35 27.08
#